data_AF-A0CXH1-F1
#
_entry.id   AF-A0CXH1-F1
#
_cell.length_a   1.000
_cell.length_b   1.000
_cell.length_c   1.000
_cell.angle_alpha   90.00
_cell.angle_beta   90.00
_cell.angle_gamma   90.00
#
_symmetry.space_group_name_H-M   'P 1'
#
loop_
_entity.id
_entity.type
_entity.pdbx_description
1 polymer ?
#
loop_
_entity_poly.entity_id
_entity_poly.type
_entity_poly.pdbx_seq_one_letter_code
_entity_poly.pdbx_strand_id
1 'polypeptide(L)'
;MKIACPLGDMFMTAAYAPSGRATCKGCQAKIGKDELRLSNVIDEDHYHQEHHYHADCFSLKSAFKNATYKDIFHVENLTKEDQEKVKAILEKLQKKEIKKKPQQKKVNAKSKSTKPKKSDVEDDSDSDYDYKKDKNQKDNKQSKALKSKKVEASKKSESSESESDDEEPDVFVLYDKVQKEEFRKIQQELDKKSAGQLKQMLKANDQKQTGNKGELIERIADCMIKGCLEKCPNCSGGRPKLNPVQKNFKCPGYMDDTEFRFCNKVYGPKDLKRIPWVDV
;
A
#
# COMPACT_ATOMS: atom_id res chain seq x y z
N MET A 1 -4.18 -8.10 -14.69
CA MET A 1 -5.00 -7.34 -15.67
C MET A 1 -5.78 -6.28 -14.91
N LYS A 2 -5.67 -5.00 -15.28
CA LYS A 2 -6.50 -3.94 -14.68
C LYS A 2 -7.90 -4.08 -15.28
N ILE A 3 -8.90 -4.42 -14.46
CA ILE A 3 -10.29 -4.45 -14.90
C ILE A 3 -10.70 -2.99 -15.11
N ALA A 4 -10.84 -2.58 -16.37
CA ALA A 4 -11.31 -1.24 -16.72
C ALA A 4 -12.80 -1.13 -16.37
N CYS A 5 -13.17 -0.09 -15.59
CA CYS A 5 -14.54 0.15 -15.17
C CYS A 5 -15.26 1.03 -16.23
N PRO A 6 -16.52 0.74 -16.63
CA PRO A 6 -17.17 1.44 -17.74
C PRO A 6 -17.91 2.72 -17.34
N LEU A 7 -17.82 3.17 -16.09
CA LEU A 7 -18.54 4.35 -15.58
C LEU A 7 -17.58 5.19 -14.74
N GLY A 8 -17.28 6.39 -15.24
CA GLY A 8 -16.18 7.25 -14.84
C GLY A 8 -15.91 7.38 -13.33
N ASP A 9 -14.61 7.39 -13.05
CA ASP A 9 -13.92 8.14 -12.00
C ASP A 9 -14.18 7.78 -10.54
N MET A 10 -15.16 6.91 -10.20
CA MET A 10 -15.35 6.47 -8.81
C MET A 10 -15.91 5.05 -8.69
N PHE A 11 -15.24 4.18 -7.93
CA PHE A 11 -15.67 2.80 -7.66
C PHE A 11 -15.52 2.40 -6.19
N MET A 12 -16.17 1.31 -5.79
CA MET A 12 -16.12 0.78 -4.42
C MET A 12 -15.24 -0.47 -4.36
N THR A 13 -14.50 -0.63 -3.26
CA THR A 13 -13.70 -1.83 -2.99
C THR A 13 -14.02 -2.39 -1.60
N ALA A 14 -13.98 -3.70 -1.45
CA ALA A 14 -14.01 -4.38 -0.15
C ALA A 14 -12.75 -5.25 -0.04
N ALA A 15 -12.00 -5.10 1.06
CA ALA A 15 -10.79 -5.88 1.29
C ALA A 15 -10.43 -5.93 2.78
N TYR A 16 -9.63 -6.93 3.16
CA TYR A 16 -8.92 -6.90 4.44
C TYR A 16 -7.82 -5.84 4.39
N ALA A 17 -7.64 -5.10 5.49
CA ALA A 17 -6.65 -4.05 5.57
C ALA A 17 -5.21 -4.63 5.53
N PRO A 18 -4.38 -4.30 4.53
CA PRO A 18 -3.01 -4.83 4.44
C PRO A 18 -2.09 -4.29 5.54
N SER A 19 -2.44 -3.14 6.14
CA SER A 19 -1.73 -2.55 7.27
C SER A 19 -2.66 -1.71 8.15
N GLY A 20 -2.35 -1.61 9.45
CA GLY A 20 -3.11 -0.83 10.42
C GLY A 20 -2.89 0.70 10.37
N ARG A 21 -2.54 1.25 9.20
CA ARG A 21 -2.19 2.67 9.01
C ARG A 21 -3.34 3.52 8.50
N ALA A 22 -4.38 2.90 7.97
CA ALA A 22 -5.52 3.62 7.44
C ALA A 22 -6.40 4.18 8.57
N THR A 23 -6.87 5.40 8.39
CA THR A 23 -7.83 6.05 9.29
C THR A 23 -9.21 6.03 8.64
N CYS A 24 -10.22 5.54 9.36
CA CYS A 24 -11.59 5.54 8.88
C CYS A 24 -12.09 6.98 8.69
N LYS A 25 -12.64 7.30 7.52
CA LYS A 25 -13.20 8.62 7.24
C LYS A 25 -14.54 8.90 7.94
N GLY A 26 -15.22 7.88 8.47
CA GLY A 26 -16.47 8.04 9.23
C GLY A 26 -16.24 8.37 10.70
N CYS A 27 -15.46 7.55 11.42
CA CYS A 27 -15.24 7.69 12.85
C CYS A 27 -13.85 8.25 13.24
N GLN A 28 -12.97 8.49 12.27
CA GLN A 28 -11.58 8.95 12.48
C GLN A 28 -10.69 8.02 13.31
N ALA A 29 -11.13 6.80 13.62
CA ALA A 29 -10.30 5.79 14.29
C ALA A 29 -9.43 5.02 13.27
N LYS A 30 -8.32 4.45 13.76
CA LYS A 30 -7.45 3.57 12.96
C LYS A 30 -8.18 2.26 12.63
N ILE A 31 -7.98 1.77 11.41
CA ILE A 31 -8.43 0.45 10.96
C ILE A 31 -7.27 -0.51 11.22
N GLY A 32 -7.52 -1.64 11.90
CA GLY A 32 -6.53 -2.66 12.23
C GLY A 32 -6.01 -3.38 10.99
N LYS A 33 -4.86 -4.08 11.12
CA LYS A 33 -4.38 -4.98 10.07
C LYS A 33 -5.31 -6.20 9.99
N ASP A 34 -5.58 -6.67 8.78
CA ASP A 34 -6.44 -7.82 8.47
C ASP A 34 -7.91 -7.61 8.89
N GLU A 35 -8.31 -6.36 9.18
CA GLU A 35 -9.68 -5.98 9.48
C GLU A 35 -10.47 -5.69 8.19
N LEU A 36 -11.74 -6.10 8.15
CA LEU A 36 -12.66 -5.83 7.03
C LEU A 36 -12.91 -4.32 6.88
N ARG A 37 -12.56 -3.77 5.72
CA ARG A 37 -12.83 -2.37 5.38
C ARG A 37 -13.46 -2.23 4.01
N LEU A 38 -14.31 -1.21 3.88
CA LEU A 38 -14.91 -0.76 2.63
C LEU A 38 -14.25 0.55 2.22
N SER A 39 -13.97 0.72 0.93
CA SER A 39 -13.33 1.94 0.43
C SER A 39 -14.06 2.50 -0.78
N ASN A 40 -14.13 3.83 -0.83
CA ASN A 40 -14.49 4.55 -2.05
C ASN A 40 -13.19 5.00 -2.71
N VAL A 41 -12.97 4.57 -3.94
CA VAL A 41 -11.81 4.93 -4.75
C VAL A 41 -12.28 5.93 -5.80
N ILE A 42 -11.61 7.07 -5.87
CA ILE A 42 -11.75 8.06 -6.94
C ILE A 42 -10.49 7.94 -7.77
N ASP A 43 -10.63 7.61 -9.05
CA ASP A 43 -9.52 7.42 -9.98
C ASP A 43 -9.81 8.21 -11.26
N GLU A 44 -9.43 9.48 -11.23
CA GLU A 44 -9.49 10.42 -12.36
C GLU A 44 -8.10 10.49 -13.02
N ASP A 45 -8.00 10.94 -14.28
CA ASP A 45 -6.79 10.89 -15.14
C ASP A 45 -5.43 11.15 -14.45
N HIS A 46 -5.39 12.05 -13.44
CA HIS A 46 -4.19 12.38 -12.66
C HIS A 46 -4.42 12.39 -11.14
N TYR A 47 -5.53 11.83 -10.64
CA TYR A 47 -5.92 11.89 -9.23
C TYR A 47 -6.49 10.56 -8.74
N HIS A 48 -5.66 9.82 -7.97
CA HIS A 48 -6.06 8.58 -7.30
C HIS A 48 -6.23 8.83 -5.80
N GLN A 49 -7.45 8.77 -5.30
CA GLN A 49 -7.76 8.95 -3.89
C GLN A 49 -8.63 7.83 -3.33
N GLU A 50 -8.14 7.17 -2.28
CA GLU A 50 -8.87 6.12 -1.56
C GLU A 50 -9.36 6.64 -0.21
N HIS A 51 -10.67 6.53 0.03
CA HIS A 51 -11.27 6.80 1.34
C HIS A 51 -11.68 5.48 1.98
N HIS A 52 -10.95 5.07 3.02
CA HIS A 52 -11.24 3.84 3.76
C HIS A 52 -12.24 4.07 4.90
N TYR A 53 -13.10 3.08 5.14
CA TYR A 53 -14.07 3.06 6.23
C TYR A 53 -14.08 1.69 6.91
N HIS A 54 -14.35 1.65 8.21
CA HIS A 54 -14.79 0.40 8.86
C HIS A 54 -16.07 -0.10 8.19
N ALA A 55 -16.32 -1.41 8.23
CA ALA A 55 -17.53 -2.02 7.69
C ALA A 55 -18.82 -1.33 8.18
N ASP A 56 -18.86 -0.96 9.46
CA ASP A 56 -20.02 -0.30 10.09
C ASP A 56 -20.09 1.21 9.83
N CYS A 57 -18.96 1.85 9.50
CA CYS A 57 -18.87 3.30 9.29
C CYS A 57 -19.07 3.70 7.82
N PHE A 58 -19.26 2.73 6.93
CA PHE A 58 -19.36 2.98 5.51
C PHE A 58 -20.64 3.75 5.17
N SER A 59 -20.49 4.79 4.34
CA SER A 59 -21.60 5.63 3.87
C SER A 59 -21.66 5.56 2.35
N LEU A 60 -22.83 5.17 1.84
CA LEU A 60 -23.07 5.03 0.40
C LEU A 60 -23.17 6.42 -0.24
N LYS A 61 -22.30 6.72 -1.20
CA LYS A 61 -22.42 7.95 -1.99
C LYS A 61 -23.62 7.86 -2.94
N SER A 62 -24.16 9.02 -3.31
CA SER A 62 -25.34 9.11 -4.19
C SER A 62 -25.16 8.46 -5.56
N ALA A 63 -23.92 8.35 -6.04
CA ALA A 63 -23.57 7.66 -7.28
C ALA A 63 -23.80 6.13 -7.22
N PHE A 64 -23.72 5.53 -6.03
CA PHE A 64 -23.80 4.08 -5.85
C PHE A 64 -25.20 3.60 -5.39
N LYS A 65 -26.23 4.43 -5.54
CA LYS A 65 -27.61 4.11 -5.11
C LYS A 65 -28.14 2.81 -5.71
N ASN A 66 -27.78 2.51 -6.95
CA ASN A 66 -28.19 1.31 -7.68
C ASN A 66 -27.07 0.28 -7.79
N ALA A 67 -25.94 0.48 -7.11
CA ALA A 67 -24.82 -0.43 -7.18
C ALA A 67 -25.19 -1.78 -6.55
N THR A 68 -24.90 -2.85 -7.26
CA THR A 68 -25.11 -4.22 -6.83
C THR A 68 -23.82 -4.79 -6.22
N TYR A 69 -23.92 -5.96 -5.61
CA TYR A 69 -22.75 -6.69 -5.09
C TYR A 69 -21.65 -6.90 -6.14
N LYS A 70 -22.01 -6.98 -7.43
CA LYS A 70 -21.07 -7.18 -8.53
C LYS A 70 -20.25 -5.93 -8.88
N ASP A 71 -20.69 -4.75 -8.40
CA ASP A 71 -20.05 -3.47 -8.68
C ASP A 71 -18.97 -3.11 -7.64
N ILE A 72 -18.79 -3.96 -6.62
CA ILE A 72 -17.72 -3.82 -5.64
C ILE A 72 -16.55 -4.70 -6.07
N PHE A 73 -15.39 -4.07 -6.19
CA PHE A 73 -14.16 -4.76 -6.52
C PHE A 73 -13.55 -5.44 -5.29
N HIS A 74 -12.82 -6.53 -5.55
CA HIS A 74 -12.10 -7.36 -4.57
C HIS A 74 -12.96 -8.16 -3.59
N VAL A 75 -14.29 -8.20 -3.75
CA VAL A 75 -15.15 -8.95 -2.83
C VAL A 75 -14.92 -10.46 -2.89
N GLU A 76 -14.50 -10.96 -4.05
CA GLU A 76 -14.17 -12.38 -4.26
C GLU A 76 -13.04 -12.88 -3.37
N ASN A 77 -12.16 -11.98 -2.91
CA ASN A 77 -11.03 -12.32 -2.04
C ASN A 77 -11.42 -12.43 -0.56
N LEU A 78 -12.69 -12.18 -0.20
CA LEU A 78 -13.18 -12.31 1.17
C LEU A 78 -13.77 -13.69 1.45
N THR A 79 -13.82 -14.05 2.74
CA THR A 79 -14.54 -15.24 3.20
C THR A 79 -16.04 -15.12 2.88
N LYS A 80 -16.72 -16.25 2.65
CA LYS A 80 -18.16 -16.28 2.33
C LYS A 80 -19.00 -15.56 3.40
N GLU A 81 -18.60 -15.65 4.66
CA GLU A 81 -19.25 -14.94 5.77
C GLU A 81 -19.14 -13.42 5.65
N ASP A 82 -17.96 -12.89 5.35
CA ASP A 82 -17.75 -11.45 5.19
C ASP A 82 -18.36 -10.91 3.90
N GLN A 83 -18.42 -11.73 2.84
CA GLN A 83 -19.17 -11.40 1.62
C GLN A 83 -20.66 -11.15 1.92
N GLU A 84 -21.28 -11.99 2.75
CA GLU A 84 -22.66 -11.81 3.19
C GLU A 84 -22.84 -10.57 4.06
N LYS A 85 -21.87 -10.26 4.94
CA LYS A 85 -21.88 -9.02 5.73
C LYS A 85 -21.84 -7.79 4.83
N VAL A 86 -20.99 -7.78 3.80
CA VAL A 86 -20.91 -6.66 2.84
C VAL A 86 -22.24 -6.50 2.09
N LYS A 87 -22.86 -7.59 1.62
CA LYS A 87 -24.20 -7.56 0.99
C LYS A 87 -25.24 -6.96 1.94
N ALA A 88 -25.27 -7.43 3.19
CA ALA A 88 -26.22 -6.95 4.18
C ALA A 88 -26.01 -5.45 4.51
N ILE A 89 -24.76 -4.97 4.54
CA ILE A 89 -24.44 -3.55 4.75
C ILE A 89 -24.94 -2.71 3.58
N LEU A 90 -24.70 -3.13 2.33
CA LEU A 90 -25.18 -2.41 1.15
C LEU A 90 -26.70 -2.27 1.11
N GLU A 91 -27.43 -3.38 1.33
CA GLU A 91 -28.90 -3.34 1.34
C GLU A 91 -29.44 -2.42 2.44
N LYS A 92 -28.82 -2.45 3.63
CA LYS A 92 -29.18 -1.56 4.75
C LYS A 92 -28.97 -0.10 4.36
N LEU A 93 -27.89 0.24 3.67
CA LEU A 93 -27.60 1.61 3.26
C LEU A 93 -28.52 2.08 2.13
N GLN A 94 -28.81 1.24 1.15
CA GLN A 94 -29.79 1.54 0.09
C GLN A 94 -31.19 1.83 0.65
N LYS A 95 -31.65 1.04 1.63
CA LYS A 95 -32.94 1.27 2.31
C LYS A 95 -32.99 2.58 3.11
N LYS A 96 -31.87 3.03 3.68
CA LYS A 96 -31.79 4.30 4.44
C LYS A 96 -31.88 5.53 3.53
N GLU A 97 -31.31 5.47 2.33
CA GLU A 97 -31.33 6.58 1.38
C GLU A 97 -32.71 6.80 0.72
N ILE A 98 -33.48 5.73 0.49
CA ILE A 98 -34.85 5.82 -0.08
C ILE A 98 -35.81 6.58 0.86
N LYS A 99 -35.57 6.52 2.18
CA LYS A 99 -36.39 7.22 3.19
C LYS A 99 -36.13 8.74 3.27
N LYS A 100 -35.15 9.27 2.53
CA LYS A 100 -34.91 10.72 2.41
C LYS A 100 -35.41 11.23 1.04
N LYS A 101 -36.65 11.73 0.99
CA LYS A 101 -37.17 12.56 -0.12
C LYS A 101 -37.80 13.86 0.44
N PRO A 102 -37.94 14.94 -0.34
CA PRO A 102 -37.12 16.14 -0.21
C PRO A 102 -37.91 17.39 0.23
N GLN A 103 -37.31 18.27 1.05
CA GLN A 103 -37.85 19.61 1.29
C GLN A 103 -37.54 20.52 0.10
N GLN A 104 -38.61 20.89 -0.61
CA GLN A 104 -38.61 21.87 -1.70
C GLN A 104 -38.26 23.26 -1.14
N LYS A 105 -37.15 23.85 -1.56
CA LYS A 105 -36.97 25.31 -1.48
C LYS A 105 -37.50 25.93 -2.76
N LYS A 106 -38.58 26.71 -2.61
CA LYS A 106 -39.18 27.53 -3.66
C LYS A 106 -38.17 28.60 -4.11
N VAL A 107 -38.02 28.69 -5.43
CA VAL A 107 -37.50 29.84 -6.17
C VAL A 107 -38.39 31.05 -5.93
N ASN A 108 -37.78 32.23 -5.76
CA ASN A 108 -38.27 33.47 -6.36
C ASN A 108 -37.07 34.37 -6.68
N ALA A 109 -36.96 34.76 -7.95
CA ALA A 109 -35.94 35.65 -8.48
C ALA A 109 -36.58 36.99 -8.86
N LYS A 110 -35.89 38.10 -8.53
CA LYS A 110 -35.76 39.39 -9.25
C LYS A 110 -35.17 40.40 -8.25
N SER A 111 -34.20 41.26 -8.56
CA SER A 111 -33.47 41.56 -9.79
C SER A 111 -32.48 42.70 -9.53
N LYS A 112 -31.40 42.75 -10.35
CA LYS A 112 -30.59 43.94 -10.76
C LYS A 112 -29.78 44.63 -9.64
N SER A 113 -28.56 45.15 -9.82
CA SER A 113 -27.59 45.34 -10.90
C SER A 113 -26.46 46.18 -10.26
N THR A 114 -25.16 45.92 -10.41
CA THR A 114 -24.23 46.64 -11.31
C THR A 114 -22.79 46.43 -10.79
N LYS A 115 -21.82 46.44 -11.72
CA LYS A 115 -20.35 46.44 -11.51
C LYS A 115 -19.80 47.74 -12.13
N PRO A 116 -18.77 48.39 -11.57
CA PRO A 116 -17.44 48.45 -12.22
C PRO A 116 -16.27 48.43 -11.19
N LYS A 117 -15.25 47.56 -11.31
CA LYS A 117 -13.91 47.67 -11.94
C LYS A 117 -12.83 48.58 -11.26
N LYS A 118 -11.69 47.93 -10.97
CA LYS A 118 -10.24 48.34 -10.94
C LYS A 118 -9.68 49.22 -9.80
N SER A 119 -8.60 48.77 -9.15
CA SER A 119 -7.20 49.14 -9.44
C SER A 119 -6.22 48.51 -8.43
N ASP A 120 -4.98 48.36 -8.90
CA ASP A 120 -3.77 47.77 -8.29
C ASP A 120 -3.21 48.62 -7.13
N VAL A 121 -2.54 48.00 -6.14
CA VAL A 121 -1.29 48.45 -5.48
C VAL A 121 -0.63 47.24 -4.78
N GLU A 122 0.63 46.98 -5.11
CA GLU A 122 1.62 46.21 -4.33
C GLU A 122 2.14 47.09 -3.18
N ASP A 123 2.30 46.59 -1.95
CA ASP A 123 3.54 46.82 -1.18
C ASP A 123 3.67 45.99 0.11
N ASP A 124 4.92 45.61 0.35
CA ASP A 124 5.69 45.20 1.53
C ASP A 124 5.05 44.97 2.92
N SER A 125 5.34 43.81 3.50
CA SER A 125 6.42 43.65 4.51
C SER A 125 6.14 42.51 5.50
N ASP A 126 7.15 41.65 5.61
CA ASP A 126 7.78 41.17 6.84
C ASP A 126 6.91 40.74 8.05
N SER A 127 7.00 39.46 8.42
CA SER A 127 7.46 39.04 9.77
C SER A 127 7.24 37.53 10.01
N ASP A 128 8.39 36.86 10.14
CA ASP A 128 8.74 35.97 11.26
C ASP A 128 7.62 35.57 12.25
N TYR A 129 7.29 34.27 12.29
CA TYR A 129 6.74 33.63 13.50
C TYR A 129 7.13 32.14 13.58
N ASP A 130 8.13 31.88 14.42
CA ASP A 130 8.31 30.66 15.22
C ASP A 130 7.11 30.51 16.19
N TYR A 131 6.48 29.34 16.26
CA TYR A 131 5.85 28.90 17.52
C TYR A 131 5.85 27.37 17.68
N LYS A 132 6.51 26.95 18.77
CA LYS A 132 6.52 25.61 19.37
C LYS A 132 5.21 25.30 20.11
N LYS A 133 5.00 23.99 20.36
CA LYS A 133 4.22 23.37 21.47
C LYS A 133 2.68 23.46 21.30
N ASP A 134 1.92 22.41 21.58
CA ASP A 134 1.83 21.82 22.91
C ASP A 134 1.60 20.30 22.98
N LYS A 135 2.26 19.71 23.98
CA LYS A 135 1.91 18.46 24.64
C LYS A 135 0.60 18.67 25.39
N ASN A 136 -0.30 17.68 25.33
CA ASN A 136 -1.16 17.44 26.48
C ASN A 136 -1.26 15.94 26.77
N GLN A 137 -0.59 15.54 27.83
CA GLN A 137 -0.86 14.34 28.60
C GLN A 137 -2.20 14.55 29.32
N LYS A 138 -3.05 13.53 29.33
CA LYS A 138 -3.95 13.29 30.44
C LYS A 138 -4.25 11.81 30.53
N ASP A 139 -3.72 11.23 31.60
CA ASP A 139 -4.10 9.94 32.14
C ASP A 139 -5.59 9.91 32.46
N ASN A 140 -6.27 8.79 32.17
CA ASN A 140 -7.19 8.25 33.15
C ASN A 140 -7.28 6.73 33.06
N LYS A 141 -7.24 6.14 34.25
CA LYS A 141 -7.08 4.75 34.62
C LYS A 141 -8.46 4.30 35.11
N GLN A 142 -9.03 3.23 34.56
CA GLN A 142 -9.58 2.12 35.36
C GLN A 142 -10.25 1.03 34.52
N SER A 143 -9.66 -0.17 34.64
CA SER A 143 -10.31 -1.47 34.85
C SER A 143 -11.37 -1.96 33.86
N LYS A 144 -11.14 -3.13 33.28
CA LYS A 144 -11.61 -4.40 33.87
C LYS A 144 -11.00 -5.61 33.16
N ALA A 145 -10.61 -6.56 33.98
CA ALA A 145 -10.03 -7.84 33.64
C ALA A 145 -11.02 -8.75 32.92
N LEU A 146 -10.57 -9.47 31.89
CA LEU A 146 -11.05 -10.81 31.55
C LEU A 146 -9.89 -11.65 31.03
N LYS A 147 -9.92 -12.91 31.43
CA LYS A 147 -8.84 -13.85 31.65
C LYS A 147 -9.09 -15.07 30.77
N SER A 148 -8.13 -15.45 29.93
CA SER A 148 -8.13 -16.76 29.26
C SER A 148 -6.73 -17.02 28.72
N LYS A 149 -5.93 -17.81 29.44
CA LYS A 149 -5.77 -19.27 29.34
C LYS A 149 -4.72 -19.66 28.28
N LYS A 150 -3.53 -19.87 28.83
CA LYS A 150 -2.47 -20.75 28.36
C LYS A 150 -3.04 -22.12 27.96
N VAL A 151 -2.69 -22.60 26.78
CA VAL A 151 -2.56 -24.03 26.48
C VAL A 151 -1.39 -24.21 25.51
N GLU A 152 -0.47 -25.05 25.94
CA GLU A 152 0.75 -25.45 25.26
C GLU A 152 0.49 -26.66 24.36
N ALA A 153 1.18 -26.66 23.22
CA ALA A 153 1.94 -27.76 22.61
C ALA A 153 1.25 -29.03 22.02
N SER A 154 1.80 -29.37 20.84
CA SER A 154 1.98 -30.71 20.23
C SER A 154 0.77 -31.26 19.44
N LYS A 155 0.89 -31.88 18.26
CA LYS A 155 2.04 -32.53 17.60
C LYS A 155 1.69 -32.80 16.12
N LYS A 156 2.70 -32.66 15.25
CA LYS A 156 3.12 -33.52 14.12
C LYS A 156 2.05 -34.26 13.28
N SER A 157 2.08 -34.02 11.97
CA SER A 157 1.97 -35.10 10.96
C SER A 157 2.81 -34.76 9.72
N GLU A 158 3.75 -35.65 9.43
CA GLU A 158 4.50 -35.76 8.18
C GLU A 158 3.59 -36.26 7.05
N SER A 159 4.07 -36.01 5.83
CA SER A 159 3.75 -36.60 4.53
C SER A 159 2.36 -36.39 3.94
N SER A 160 2.31 -35.58 2.88
CA SER A 160 1.91 -36.09 1.56
C SER A 160 2.34 -35.07 0.49
N GLU A 161 3.09 -35.56 -0.50
CA GLU A 161 3.30 -34.89 -1.76
C GLU A 161 1.94 -34.48 -2.35
N SER A 162 1.78 -33.20 -2.64
CA SER A 162 0.77 -32.73 -3.57
C SER A 162 1.41 -31.64 -4.40
N GLU A 163 1.68 -31.98 -5.66
CA GLU A 163 1.91 -31.04 -6.74
C GLU A 163 0.66 -30.15 -6.85
N SER A 164 0.68 -29.01 -6.17
CA SER A 164 -0.14 -27.86 -6.52
C SER A 164 0.67 -27.00 -7.47
N ASP A 165 0.06 -26.58 -8.57
CA ASP A 165 0.55 -25.50 -9.43
C ASP A 165 0.65 -24.21 -8.61
N ASP A 166 1.68 -24.12 -7.78
CA ASP A 166 2.06 -22.95 -7.00
C ASP A 166 2.80 -22.02 -7.97
N GLU A 167 2.18 -20.91 -8.33
CA GLU A 167 2.85 -19.80 -9.00
C GLU A 167 4.03 -19.33 -8.12
N GLU A 168 5.22 -19.86 -8.40
CA GLU A 168 6.45 -19.48 -7.70
C GLU A 168 6.63 -17.97 -7.79
N PRO A 169 6.88 -17.28 -6.67
CA PRO A 169 6.99 -15.83 -6.69
C PRO A 169 8.17 -15.41 -7.58
N ASP A 170 7.93 -14.36 -8.37
CA ASP A 170 8.81 -13.80 -9.41
C ASP A 170 10.30 -13.66 -9.03
N VAL A 171 10.60 -13.52 -7.73
CA VAL A 171 11.95 -13.39 -7.18
C VAL A 171 12.78 -14.69 -7.36
N PHE A 172 12.15 -15.86 -7.34
CA PHE A 172 12.84 -17.16 -7.38
C PHE A 172 13.16 -17.67 -8.78
N VAL A 173 12.81 -16.94 -9.84
CA VAL A 173 12.97 -17.38 -11.23
C VAL A 173 14.43 -17.70 -11.61
N LEU A 174 15.40 -17.06 -10.96
CA LEU A 174 16.82 -17.28 -11.18
C LEU A 174 17.47 -18.20 -10.13
N TYR A 175 16.72 -18.82 -9.22
CA TYR A 175 17.26 -19.55 -8.05
C TYR A 175 17.15 -21.06 -8.22
N ASP A 176 18.18 -21.77 -7.78
CA ASP A 176 18.14 -23.24 -7.66
C ASP A 176 17.36 -23.65 -6.41
N LYS A 177 16.88 -24.90 -6.37
CA LYS A 177 16.08 -25.41 -5.23
C LYS A 177 16.76 -25.20 -3.87
N VAL A 178 18.06 -25.47 -3.80
CA VAL A 178 18.87 -25.27 -2.58
C VAL A 178 18.91 -23.79 -2.18
N GLN A 179 19.11 -22.91 -3.15
CA GLN A 179 19.16 -21.46 -2.90
C GLN A 179 17.79 -20.92 -2.44
N LYS A 180 16.68 -21.49 -2.93
CA LYS A 180 15.34 -21.11 -2.47
C LYS A 180 15.12 -21.46 -1.00
N GLU A 181 15.61 -22.62 -0.56
CA GLU A 181 15.54 -23.03 0.85
C GLU A 181 16.39 -22.13 1.75
N GLU A 182 17.60 -21.79 1.32
CA GLU A 182 18.46 -20.84 2.03
C GLU A 182 17.81 -19.46 2.14
N PHE A 183 17.21 -18.97 1.05
CA PHE A 183 16.50 -17.69 1.05
C PHE A 183 15.38 -17.67 2.09
N ARG A 184 14.59 -18.74 2.19
CA ARG A 184 13.52 -18.85 3.20
C ARG A 184 14.07 -18.84 4.63
N LYS A 185 15.22 -19.48 4.89
CA LYS A 185 15.89 -19.43 6.20
C LYS A 185 16.34 -18.02 6.54
N ILE A 186 17.01 -17.34 5.60
CA ILE A 186 17.46 -15.96 5.75
C ILE A 186 16.29 -15.01 6.01
N GLN A 187 15.16 -15.18 5.31
CA GLN A 187 13.96 -14.37 5.54
C GLN A 187 13.46 -14.47 6.99
N GLN A 188 13.42 -15.68 7.56
CA GLN A 188 12.99 -15.90 8.95
C GLN A 188 13.94 -15.25 9.97
N GLU A 189 15.24 -15.22 9.68
CA GLU A 189 16.23 -14.57 10.52
C GLU A 189 16.15 -13.05 10.44
N LEU A 190 16.02 -12.51 9.23
CA LEU A 190 15.95 -11.07 8.99
C LEU A 190 14.64 -10.45 9.46
N ASP A 191 13.55 -11.21 9.51
CA ASP A 191 12.28 -10.70 10.05
C ASP A 191 12.37 -10.38 11.55
N LYS A 192 13.30 -11.01 12.28
CA LYS A 192 13.57 -10.68 13.69
C LYS A 192 14.26 -9.32 13.86
N LYS A 193 14.95 -8.83 12.82
CA LYS A 193 15.66 -7.54 12.84
C LYS A 193 14.71 -6.36 12.61
N SER A 194 15.07 -5.21 13.16
CA SER A 194 14.33 -3.97 12.95
C SER A 194 14.59 -3.38 11.55
N ALA A 195 13.65 -2.61 11.01
CA ALA A 195 13.83 -1.95 9.72
C ALA A 195 15.04 -0.98 9.70
N GLY A 196 15.43 -0.42 10.85
CA GLY A 196 16.63 0.42 10.97
C GLY A 196 17.92 -0.37 10.74
N GLN A 197 18.04 -1.55 11.37
CA GLN A 197 19.18 -2.46 11.19
C GLN A 197 19.28 -2.95 9.76
N LEU A 198 18.15 -3.34 9.12
CA LEU A 198 18.14 -3.78 7.73
C LEU A 198 18.65 -2.69 6.78
N LYS A 199 18.28 -1.43 7.02
CA LYS A 199 18.80 -0.30 6.23
C LYS A 199 20.30 -0.07 6.44
N GLN A 200 20.81 -0.28 7.65
CA GLN A 200 22.24 -0.16 7.94
C GLN A 200 23.05 -1.26 7.24
N MET A 201 22.56 -2.51 7.26
CA MET A 201 23.15 -3.63 6.52
C MET A 201 23.21 -3.35 5.01
N LEU A 202 22.11 -2.82 4.44
CA LEU A 202 22.08 -2.42 3.03
C LEU A 202 22.99 -1.21 2.73
N LYS A 203 23.16 -0.28 3.67
CA LYS A 203 24.06 0.87 3.53
C LYS A 203 25.52 0.43 3.40
N ALA A 204 25.95 -0.49 4.25
CA ALA A 204 27.32 -0.99 4.25
C ALA A 204 27.70 -1.70 2.94
N ASN A 205 26.71 -2.29 2.27
CA ASN A 205 26.88 -3.03 1.03
C ASN A 205 26.54 -2.19 -0.23
N ASP A 206 26.51 -0.86 -0.09
CA ASP A 206 26.13 0.08 -1.16
C ASP A 206 24.85 -0.33 -1.87
N GLN A 207 23.81 -0.75 -1.13
CA GLN A 207 22.51 -1.15 -1.66
C GLN A 207 21.41 -0.13 -1.37
N LYS A 208 20.30 -0.23 -2.12
CA LYS A 208 19.14 0.66 -1.99
C LYS A 208 18.38 0.41 -0.67
N GLN A 209 18.23 1.46 0.14
CA GLN A 209 17.62 1.42 1.49
C GLN A 209 16.13 1.76 1.54
N THR A 210 15.54 2.20 0.43
CA THR A 210 14.11 2.54 0.37
C THR A 210 13.27 1.29 0.14
N GLY A 211 12.06 1.24 0.69
CA GLY A 211 11.11 0.15 0.48
C GLY A 211 10.37 -0.24 1.75
N ASN A 212 9.47 -1.21 1.63
CA ASN A 212 8.84 -1.86 2.78
C ASN A 212 9.83 -2.83 3.47
N LYS A 213 9.58 -3.21 4.73
CA LYS A 213 10.44 -4.16 5.47
C LYS A 213 10.66 -5.47 4.69
N GLY A 214 9.61 -6.02 4.07
CA GLY A 214 9.71 -7.22 3.22
C GLY A 214 10.67 -7.04 2.03
N GLU A 215 10.56 -5.92 1.30
CA GLU A 215 11.46 -5.62 0.18
C GLU A 215 12.92 -5.43 0.61
N LEU A 216 13.16 -4.93 1.83
CA LEU A 216 14.51 -4.83 2.39
C LEU A 216 15.06 -6.22 2.70
N ILE A 217 14.25 -7.10 3.29
CA ILE A 217 14.61 -8.48 3.60
C ILE A 217 14.96 -9.26 2.32
N GLU A 218 14.10 -9.19 1.30
CA GLU A 218 14.33 -9.85 0.01
C GLU A 218 15.63 -9.40 -0.65
N ARG A 219 15.92 -8.10 -0.59
CA ARG A 219 17.17 -7.54 -1.15
C ARG A 219 18.40 -8.04 -0.41
N ILE A 220 18.37 -8.06 0.92
CA ILE A 220 19.48 -8.59 1.72
C ILE A 220 19.65 -10.08 1.45
N ALA A 221 18.56 -10.85 1.37
CA ALA A 221 18.62 -12.27 1.08
C ALA A 221 19.20 -12.58 -0.32
N ASP A 222 18.83 -11.81 -1.36
CA ASP A 222 19.46 -11.93 -2.70
C ASP A 222 20.96 -11.65 -2.63
N CYS A 223 21.34 -10.60 -1.89
CA CYS A 223 22.74 -10.23 -1.73
C CYS A 223 23.55 -11.27 -0.93
N MET A 224 22.96 -11.89 0.10
CA MET A 224 23.64 -12.92 0.90
C MET A 224 23.92 -14.20 0.10
N ILE A 225 22.98 -14.62 -0.76
CA ILE A 225 23.11 -15.87 -1.52
C ILE A 225 23.98 -15.68 -2.76
N LYS A 226 23.72 -14.64 -3.55
CA LYS A 226 24.36 -14.45 -4.87
C LYS A 226 25.40 -13.34 -4.89
N GLY A 227 25.50 -12.55 -3.83
CA GLY A 227 26.28 -11.32 -3.80
C GLY A 227 25.46 -10.09 -4.22
N CYS A 228 25.93 -8.94 -3.75
CA CYS A 228 25.40 -7.61 -4.00
C CYS A 228 25.63 -7.19 -5.45
N LEU A 229 24.55 -6.83 -6.16
CA LEU A 229 24.66 -6.31 -7.51
C LEU A 229 25.38 -4.95 -7.52
N GLU A 230 26.42 -4.84 -8.35
CA GLU A 230 27.13 -3.59 -8.58
C GLU A 230 26.25 -2.54 -9.30
N LYS A 231 26.74 -1.30 -9.32
CA LYS A 231 26.17 -0.27 -10.18
C LYS A 231 26.33 -0.67 -11.65
N CYS A 232 25.42 -0.17 -12.48
CA CYS A 232 25.38 -0.43 -13.90
C CYS A 232 26.72 -0.07 -14.57
N PRO A 233 27.41 -1.00 -15.26
CA PRO A 233 28.73 -0.73 -15.84
C PRO A 233 28.69 0.28 -16.99
N ASN A 234 27.52 0.56 -17.57
CA ASN A 234 27.37 1.51 -18.68
C ASN A 234 27.12 2.96 -18.22
N CYS A 235 26.39 3.16 -17.11
CA CYS A 235 26.06 4.51 -16.63
C CYS A 235 26.66 4.85 -15.26
N SER A 236 27.31 3.89 -14.62
CA SER A 236 28.00 3.96 -13.32
C SER A 236 27.16 4.38 -12.10
N GLY A 237 25.95 4.93 -12.30
CA GLY A 237 25.04 5.34 -11.23
C GLY A 237 23.78 4.48 -11.12
N GLY A 238 23.29 3.97 -12.25
CA GLY A 238 22.04 3.21 -12.30
C GLY A 238 22.15 1.84 -11.63
N ARG A 239 21.03 1.34 -11.09
CA ARG A 239 20.95 0.01 -10.48
C ARG A 239 20.06 -0.88 -11.33
N PRO A 240 20.60 -1.91 -12.01
CA PRO A 240 19.82 -2.81 -12.84
C PRO A 240 18.74 -3.55 -12.02
N LYS A 241 17.55 -3.70 -12.61
CA LYS A 241 16.42 -4.42 -12.01
C LYS A 241 16.14 -5.70 -12.78
N LEU A 242 15.86 -6.79 -12.08
CA LEU A 242 15.45 -8.05 -12.69
C LEU A 242 14.05 -7.92 -13.31
N ASN A 243 13.90 -8.36 -14.55
CA ASN A 243 12.63 -8.65 -15.18
C ASN A 243 12.38 -10.17 -15.05
N PRO A 244 11.40 -10.62 -14.23
CA PRO A 244 11.17 -12.04 -13.99
C PRO A 244 10.74 -12.80 -15.25
N VAL A 245 9.95 -12.15 -16.12
CA VAL A 245 9.44 -12.77 -17.35
C VAL A 245 10.57 -13.04 -18.35
N GLN A 246 11.42 -12.04 -18.59
CA GLN A 246 12.50 -12.13 -19.58
C GLN A 246 13.82 -12.67 -19.01
N LYS A 247 13.89 -12.87 -17.68
CA LYS A 247 15.09 -13.31 -16.95
C LYS A 247 16.34 -12.44 -17.25
N ASN A 248 16.13 -11.17 -17.56
CA ASN A 248 17.16 -10.19 -17.87
C ASN A 248 17.15 -9.04 -16.87
N PHE A 249 18.24 -8.29 -16.79
CA PHE A 249 18.36 -7.11 -15.93
C PHE A 249 18.29 -5.85 -16.78
N LYS A 250 17.36 -4.94 -16.49
CA LYS A 250 17.25 -3.65 -17.17
C LYS A 250 17.65 -2.52 -16.24
N CYS A 251 18.56 -1.66 -16.70
CA CYS A 251 18.93 -0.44 -15.98
C CYS A 251 17.98 0.71 -16.33
N PRO A 252 17.21 1.25 -15.37
CA PRO A 252 16.34 2.41 -15.64
C PRO A 252 17.14 3.70 -15.87
N GLY A 253 18.32 3.82 -15.26
CA GLY A 253 19.07 5.07 -15.18
C GLY A 253 19.29 5.48 -13.73
N TYR A 254 19.73 6.72 -13.53
CA TYR A 254 19.90 7.33 -12.21
C TYR A 254 19.61 8.83 -12.25
N MET A 255 19.35 9.40 -11.08
CA MET A 255 19.23 10.84 -10.89
C MET A 255 20.64 11.43 -10.71
N ASP A 256 21.03 12.34 -11.60
CA ASP A 256 22.29 13.07 -11.58
C ASP A 256 22.00 14.53 -11.19
N ASP A 257 22.12 14.82 -9.90
CA ASP A 257 21.80 16.08 -9.22
C ASP A 257 20.39 16.65 -9.52
N THR A 258 20.21 17.26 -10.69
CA THR A 258 18.95 17.90 -11.13
C THR A 258 18.26 17.18 -12.29
N GLU A 259 18.93 16.25 -12.95
CA GLU A 259 18.42 15.60 -14.16
C GLU A 259 18.43 14.07 -14.07
N PHE A 260 17.41 13.43 -14.66
CA PHE A 260 17.38 11.97 -14.73
C PHE A 260 18.12 11.47 -15.97
N ARG A 261 19.27 10.81 -15.77
CA ARG A 261 20.01 10.17 -16.85
C ARG A 261 19.46 8.77 -17.12
N PHE A 262 18.72 8.64 -18.22
CA PHE A 262 18.22 7.36 -18.70
C PHE A 262 19.37 6.49 -19.24
N CYS A 263 19.36 5.20 -18.87
CA CYS A 263 20.35 4.24 -19.38
C CYS A 263 19.72 3.20 -20.32
N ASN A 264 18.60 2.60 -19.94
CA ASN A 264 17.85 1.59 -20.70
C ASN A 264 18.62 0.35 -21.17
N LYS A 265 19.89 0.18 -20.75
CA LYS A 265 20.69 -1.00 -21.10
C LYS A 265 20.12 -2.25 -20.45
N VAL A 266 20.10 -3.34 -21.23
CA VAL A 266 19.70 -4.67 -20.80
C VAL A 266 20.94 -5.54 -20.66
N TYR A 267 20.98 -6.34 -19.60
CA TYR A 267 22.07 -7.23 -19.24
C TYR A 267 21.52 -8.64 -19.02
N GLY A 268 22.28 -9.66 -19.42
CA GLY A 268 22.03 -11.03 -19.03
C GLY A 268 22.43 -11.29 -17.56
N PRO A 269 22.04 -12.44 -16.98
CA PRO A 269 22.37 -12.79 -15.60
C PRO A 269 23.87 -12.85 -15.27
N LYS A 270 24.71 -13.12 -16.28
CA LYS A 270 26.17 -13.25 -16.13
C LYS A 270 26.94 -11.95 -16.42
N ASP A 271 26.29 -10.96 -17.04
CA ASP A 271 26.96 -9.73 -17.49
C ASP A 271 27.17 -8.72 -16.35
N LEU A 272 26.48 -8.92 -15.23
CA LEU A 272 26.56 -8.06 -14.06
C LEU A 272 27.43 -8.68 -12.99
N LYS A 273 28.41 -7.92 -12.53
CA LYS A 273 29.26 -8.30 -11.42
C LYS A 273 28.50 -8.21 -10.09
N ARG A 274 28.77 -9.17 -9.22
CA ARG A 274 28.23 -9.23 -7.87
C ARG A 274 29.39 -9.25 -6.88
N ILE A 275 29.35 -8.33 -5.91
CA ILE A 275 30.32 -8.24 -4.82
C ILE A 275 29.83 -9.15 -3.69
N PRO A 276 30.71 -9.91 -3.01
CA PRO A 276 30.31 -10.70 -1.86
C PRO A 276 29.67 -9.82 -0.77
N TRP A 277 28.67 -10.37 -0.09
CA TRP A 277 28.01 -9.69 1.02
C TRP A 277 28.97 -9.50 2.20
N VAL A 278 28.95 -8.30 2.80
CA VAL A 278 29.71 -7.97 4.01
C VAL A 278 28.72 -7.83 5.17
N ASP A 279 28.91 -8.66 6.19
CA ASP A 279 28.15 -8.57 7.44
C ASP A 279 28.61 -7.38 8.29
N VAL A 280 27.64 -6.59 8.76
CA VAL A 280 27.83 -5.39 9.61
C VAL A 280 26.91 -5.42 10.80
#